data_AF-A0A9D4SD12-F1
#
_entry.id   AF-A0A9D4SD12-F1
#
_cell.length_a   1.000
_cell.length_b   1.000
_cell.length_c   1.000
_cell.angle_alpha   90.00
_cell.angle_beta   90.00
_cell.angle_gamma   90.00
#
_symmetry.space_group_name_H-M   'P 1'
#
loop_
_entity.id
_entity.type
_entity.pdbx_description
1 polymer ?
#
loop_
_entity_poly.entity_id
_entity_poly.type
_entity_poly.pdbx_seq_one_letter_code
_entity_poly.pdbx_strand_id
1 'polypeptide(L)'
;MNLFERIKRRRTHILENANSVQCDIHHDKNEYLRPPEWFDPDNFRRAQQLFYTYKSTFILSFIYGLALTFYNPAELIPLMSTGKSKSVAHLFQRYLTTIEHIITWFEHYPFDKESKAYRSLLTVRQMHGQVSRKLNKLSSSTEPCWMNQHRMHNGQFAFIGLFAIFPKQLGFNLLTQQDVHCVFHFWRTIGHCLGIDDTFNLCAGSNVEIVEMCEQIFREEWLPTLMMKSNDESIIVTARRMSQAIFQSLGQLEPFINYNVMMRYGCRFVWSTTLAPAIDEDDIQLKNYLSKVHYGFTVFAYRHCSRYKWFHWLASRWLEYRLKQARQYDQHYVRCLERIYPDHIVDGDIVAKLLTCFSD
;
A
#
# COMPACT_ATOMS: atom_id res chain seq x y z
N MET A 1 6.71 -30.29 10.28
CA MET A 1 6.06 -29.00 10.60
C MET A 1 5.13 -28.66 9.44
N ASN A 2 3.85 -28.39 9.70
CA ASN A 2 2.89 -28.03 8.65
C ASN A 2 3.19 -26.62 8.09
N LEU A 3 2.52 -26.23 7.01
CA LEU A 3 2.72 -24.92 6.37
C LEU A 3 2.50 -23.76 7.36
N PHE A 4 1.38 -23.79 8.10
CA PHE A 4 1.00 -22.76 9.06
C PHE A 4 2.11 -22.50 10.09
N GLU A 5 2.61 -23.55 10.75
CA GLU A 5 3.67 -23.45 11.76
C GLU A 5 5.00 -23.00 11.16
N ARG A 6 5.32 -23.40 9.91
CA ARG A 6 6.53 -22.95 9.22
C ARG A 6 6.48 -21.44 8.97
N ILE A 7 5.34 -20.94 8.50
CA ILE A 7 5.16 -19.52 8.21
C ILE A 7 5.08 -18.70 9.50
N LYS A 8 4.41 -19.21 10.54
CA LYS A 8 4.40 -18.59 11.86
C LYS A 8 5.82 -18.42 12.40
N ARG A 9 6.64 -19.48 12.34
CA ARG A 9 8.05 -19.42 12.75
C ARG A 9 8.84 -18.40 11.94
N ARG A 10 8.62 -18.34 10.62
CA ARG A 10 9.26 -17.33 9.76
C ARG A 10 8.85 -15.92 10.16
N ARG A 11 7.56 -15.67 10.41
CA ARG A 11 7.04 -14.36 10.81
C ARG A 11 7.62 -13.92 12.16
N THR A 12 7.66 -14.82 13.14
CA THR A 12 8.34 -14.57 14.43
C THR A 12 9.81 -14.25 14.23
N HIS A 13 10.52 -14.99 13.36
CA HIS A 13 11.91 -14.69 13.05
C HIS A 13 12.09 -13.29 12.44
N ILE A 14 11.23 -12.89 11.50
CA ILE A 14 11.26 -11.52 10.91
C ILE A 14 11.01 -10.49 12.01
N LEU A 15 10.00 -10.68 12.86
CA LEU A 15 9.71 -9.76 13.96
C LEU A 15 10.90 -9.60 14.93
N GLU A 16 11.57 -10.70 15.30
CA GLU A 16 12.68 -10.66 16.25
C GLU A 16 13.97 -10.06 15.64
N ASN A 17 14.23 -10.32 14.36
CA ASN A 17 15.54 -10.03 13.76
C ASN A 17 15.54 -8.82 12.83
N ALA A 18 14.38 -8.44 12.27
CA ALA A 18 14.29 -7.34 11.31
C ALA A 18 14.02 -5.98 12.00
N ASN A 19 13.72 -5.96 13.30
CA ASN A 19 13.39 -4.75 14.04
C ASN A 19 14.58 -3.85 14.39
N SER A 20 15.78 -4.44 14.50
CA SER A 20 17.04 -3.73 14.78
C SER A 20 17.83 -3.38 13.52
N VAL A 21 17.40 -3.87 12.34
CA VAL A 21 18.10 -3.69 11.06
C VAL A 21 17.53 -2.49 10.33
N GLN A 22 18.38 -1.56 9.90
CA GLN A 22 17.96 -0.37 9.15
C GLN A 22 17.28 -0.74 7.82
N CYS A 23 16.37 0.10 7.31
CA CYS A 23 15.69 -0.12 6.03
C CYS A 23 16.62 -0.25 4.82
N ASP A 24 17.87 0.17 4.93
CA ASP A 24 18.85 0.14 3.84
C ASP A 24 20.10 -0.62 4.29
N ILE A 25 20.20 -1.89 3.88
CA ILE A 25 21.32 -2.78 4.23
C ILE A 25 22.48 -2.76 3.22
N HIS A 26 22.22 -2.37 1.96
CA HIS A 26 23.28 -2.35 0.94
C HIS A 26 24.02 -1.02 0.99
N HIS A 27 25.03 -0.95 1.86
CA HIS A 27 25.92 0.20 1.94
C HIS A 27 26.75 0.39 0.65
N ASP A 28 27.00 -0.68 -0.12
CA ASP A 28 27.56 -0.58 -1.46
C ASP A 28 26.46 -0.27 -2.49
N LYS A 29 26.61 0.89 -3.15
CA LYS A 29 25.70 1.33 -4.21
C LYS A 29 25.65 0.39 -5.42
N ASN A 30 26.57 -0.56 -5.51
CA ASN A 30 26.66 -1.45 -6.67
C ASN A 30 25.99 -2.81 -6.48
N GLU A 31 25.64 -3.21 -5.25
CA GLU A 31 25.11 -4.56 -4.99
C GLU A 31 23.70 -4.74 -5.58
N TYR A 32 22.84 -3.72 -5.46
CA TYR A 32 21.48 -3.72 -6.01
C TYR A 32 21.41 -3.46 -7.53
N LEU A 33 22.54 -3.25 -8.20
CA LEU A 33 22.60 -3.15 -9.66
C LEU A 33 22.51 -4.51 -10.34
N ARG A 34 22.91 -5.56 -9.62
CA ARG A 34 22.93 -6.90 -10.18
C ARG A 34 21.61 -7.57 -9.82
N PRO A 35 20.93 -8.19 -10.80
CA PRO A 35 19.81 -9.04 -10.48
C PRO A 35 20.25 -10.12 -9.49
N PRO A 36 19.50 -10.36 -8.41
CA PRO A 36 19.81 -11.45 -7.49
C PRO A 36 19.68 -12.81 -8.19
N GLU A 37 20.33 -13.86 -7.66
CA GLU A 37 20.37 -15.18 -8.32
C GLU A 37 18.99 -15.79 -8.59
N TRP A 38 18.01 -15.47 -7.75
CA TRP A 38 16.63 -15.94 -7.90
C TRP A 38 15.79 -15.11 -8.89
N PHE A 39 16.33 -14.02 -9.44
CA PHE A 39 15.61 -13.16 -10.37
C PHE A 39 15.34 -13.88 -11.70
N ASP A 40 14.08 -13.90 -12.10
CA ASP A 40 13.62 -14.49 -13.34
C ASP A 40 13.06 -13.37 -14.24
N PRO A 41 13.76 -13.02 -15.33
CA PRO A 41 13.36 -11.92 -16.20
C PRO A 41 12.03 -12.18 -16.91
N ASP A 42 11.63 -13.43 -17.15
CA ASP A 42 10.39 -13.77 -17.82
C ASP A 42 9.19 -13.64 -16.87
N ASN A 43 9.34 -14.07 -15.61
CA ASN A 43 8.34 -13.82 -14.58
C ASN A 43 8.17 -12.31 -14.33
N PHE A 44 9.26 -11.55 -14.26
CA PHE A 44 9.20 -10.10 -14.12
C PHE A 44 8.47 -9.45 -15.31
N ARG A 45 8.87 -9.78 -16.55
CA ARG A 45 8.24 -9.26 -17.77
C ARG A 45 6.76 -9.62 -17.86
N ARG A 46 6.38 -10.83 -17.43
CA ARG A 46 4.98 -11.24 -17.39
C ARG A 46 4.16 -10.37 -16.43
N ALA A 47 4.69 -10.01 -15.27
CA ALA A 47 4.02 -9.08 -14.35
C ALA A 47 3.83 -7.69 -14.97
N GLN A 48 4.81 -7.19 -15.74
CA GLN A 48 4.67 -5.94 -16.49
C GLN A 48 3.53 -6.00 -17.51
N GLN A 49 3.40 -7.11 -18.24
CA GLN A 49 2.30 -7.32 -19.20
C GLN A 49 0.93 -7.42 -18.51
N LEU A 50 0.86 -8.08 -17.35
CA LEU A 50 -0.34 -8.13 -16.53
C LEU A 50 -0.72 -6.73 -16.06
N PHE A 51 0.22 -5.95 -15.55
CA PHE A 51 -0.03 -4.58 -15.11
C PHE A 51 -0.53 -3.69 -16.24
N TYR A 52 -0.03 -3.82 -17.48
CA TYR A 52 -0.58 -3.07 -18.62
C TYR A 52 -2.10 -3.28 -18.83
N THR A 53 -2.58 -4.51 -18.57
CA THR A 53 -3.99 -4.88 -18.72
C THR A 53 -4.82 -4.56 -17.47
N TYR A 54 -4.26 -4.79 -16.28
CA TYR A 54 -4.96 -4.72 -15.00
C TYR A 54 -4.56 -3.50 -14.16
N LYS A 55 -3.94 -2.48 -14.78
CA LYS A 55 -3.39 -1.28 -14.11
C LYS A 55 -4.38 -0.68 -13.12
N SER A 56 -5.60 -0.39 -13.56
CA SER A 56 -6.61 0.23 -12.69
C SER A 56 -6.98 -0.66 -11.50
N THR A 57 -7.07 -1.98 -11.72
CA THR A 57 -7.37 -2.98 -10.70
C THR A 57 -6.24 -3.10 -9.68
N PHE A 58 -4.98 -3.10 -10.12
CA PHE A 58 -3.81 -3.06 -9.24
C PHE A 58 -3.76 -1.77 -8.41
N ILE A 59 -3.91 -0.60 -9.06
CA ILE A 59 -3.90 0.68 -8.33
C ILE A 59 -5.00 0.72 -7.28
N LEU A 60 -6.21 0.26 -7.59
CA LEU A 60 -7.30 0.20 -6.61
C LEU A 60 -7.02 -0.77 -5.46
N SER A 61 -6.43 -1.94 -5.75
CA SER A 61 -5.95 -2.87 -4.71
C SER A 61 -4.92 -2.20 -3.78
N PHE A 62 -3.98 -1.44 -4.34
CA PHE A 62 -2.97 -0.73 -3.55
C PHE A 62 -3.59 0.37 -2.67
N ILE A 63 -4.63 1.07 -3.16
CA ILE A 63 -5.35 2.07 -2.37
C ILE A 63 -6.03 1.40 -1.16
N TYR A 64 -6.67 0.24 -1.33
CA TYR A 64 -7.24 -0.50 -0.21
C TYR A 64 -6.18 -0.92 0.82
N GLY A 65 -5.04 -1.44 0.36
CA GLY A 65 -3.96 -1.86 1.26
C GLY A 65 -3.32 -0.68 2.00
N LEU A 66 -3.14 0.47 1.34
CA LEU A 66 -2.69 1.71 1.97
C LEU A 66 -3.71 2.26 2.98
N ALA A 67 -5.00 2.22 2.66
CA ALA A 67 -6.06 2.66 3.57
C ALA A 67 -6.10 1.81 4.86
N LEU A 68 -5.91 0.50 4.74
CA LEU A 68 -5.71 -0.40 5.88
C LEU A 68 -4.45 -0.03 6.67
N THR A 69 -3.38 0.34 5.95
CA THR A 69 -2.07 0.61 6.53
C THR A 69 -2.08 1.76 7.55
N PHE A 70 -2.90 2.78 7.34
CA PHE A 70 -2.94 3.95 8.22
C PHE A 70 -3.42 3.65 9.64
N TYR A 71 -4.13 2.53 9.85
CA TYR A 71 -4.58 2.13 11.18
C TYR A 71 -3.46 1.56 12.04
N ASN A 72 -2.30 1.22 11.45
CA ASN A 72 -1.11 0.85 12.20
C ASN A 72 -0.26 2.11 12.49
N PRO A 73 -0.11 2.54 13.75
CA PRO A 73 0.61 3.76 14.07
C PRO A 73 2.10 3.70 13.66
N ALA A 74 2.71 2.51 13.67
CA ALA A 74 4.09 2.30 13.25
C ALA A 74 4.33 2.66 11.77
N GLU A 75 3.27 2.55 10.95
CA GLU A 75 3.26 2.89 9.53
C GLU A 75 2.70 4.30 9.27
N LEU A 76 1.77 4.78 10.11
CA LEU A 76 1.18 6.11 10.03
C LEU A 76 2.21 7.22 10.31
N ILE A 77 3.00 7.07 11.38
CA ILE A 77 3.94 8.09 11.87
C ILE A 77 4.97 8.50 10.81
N PRO A 78 5.65 7.58 10.12
CA PRO A 78 6.56 7.92 9.04
C PRO A 78 5.91 8.80 7.97
N LEU A 79 4.67 8.49 7.57
CA LEU A 79 3.95 9.26 6.56
C LEU A 79 3.71 10.70 7.03
N MET A 80 3.21 10.88 8.25
CA MET A 80 2.91 12.19 8.82
C MET A 80 4.16 13.03 9.05
N SER A 81 5.25 12.40 9.50
CA SER A 81 6.52 13.07 9.79
C SER A 81 7.13 13.81 8.58
N THR A 82 6.72 13.45 7.37
CA THR A 82 7.19 14.09 6.13
C THR A 82 6.58 15.47 5.87
N GLY A 83 5.47 15.82 6.53
CA GLY A 83 4.66 17.01 6.21
C GLY A 83 3.86 16.92 4.91
N LYS A 84 4.00 15.82 4.14
CA LYS A 84 3.30 15.58 2.87
C LYS A 84 1.94 14.88 3.04
N SER A 85 1.39 14.90 4.26
CA SER A 85 0.13 14.25 4.62
C SER A 85 -0.81 15.13 5.45
N LYS A 86 -0.57 16.45 5.48
CA LYS A 86 -1.32 17.38 6.34
C LYS A 86 -2.73 17.70 5.88
N SER A 87 -3.02 17.61 4.58
CA SER A 87 -4.36 17.86 4.02
C SER A 87 -4.65 16.94 2.83
N VAL A 88 -5.91 16.91 2.38
CA VAL A 88 -6.33 16.09 1.23
C VAL A 88 -5.54 16.44 -0.04
N ALA A 89 -5.26 17.73 -0.26
CA ALA A 89 -4.45 18.18 -1.39
C ALA A 89 -3.00 17.69 -1.32
N HIS A 90 -2.39 17.64 -0.13
CA HIS A 90 -1.05 17.07 0.05
C HIS A 90 -1.05 15.56 -0.22
N LEU A 91 -2.09 14.84 0.21
CA LEU A 91 -2.24 13.42 -0.09
C LEU A 91 -2.43 13.17 -1.59
N PHE A 92 -3.16 14.04 -2.30
CA PHE A 92 -3.29 13.95 -3.75
C PHE A 92 -1.93 13.97 -4.43
N GLN A 93 -1.10 14.97 -4.14
CA GLN A 93 0.24 15.08 -4.73
C GLN A 93 1.14 13.90 -4.32
N ARG A 94 1.07 13.49 -3.04
CA ARG A 94 1.80 12.34 -2.53
C ARG A 94 1.47 11.07 -3.31
N TYR A 95 0.18 10.72 -3.39
CA TYR A 95 -0.24 9.47 -4.01
C TYR A 95 -0.20 9.51 -5.53
N LEU A 96 -0.35 10.68 -6.16
CA LEU A 96 -0.06 10.84 -7.59
C LEU A 96 1.41 10.48 -7.86
N THR A 97 2.34 11.03 -7.09
CA THR A 97 3.78 10.71 -7.18
C THR A 97 4.05 9.22 -6.92
N THR A 98 3.40 8.64 -5.90
CA THR A 98 3.54 7.19 -5.61
C THR A 98 3.04 6.33 -6.78
N ILE A 99 1.88 6.66 -7.37
CA ILE A 99 1.35 5.94 -8.53
C ILE A 99 2.32 6.05 -9.71
N GLU A 100 2.93 7.20 -9.94
CA GLU A 100 3.93 7.39 -10.99
C GLU A 100 5.19 6.55 -10.76
N HIS A 101 5.68 6.45 -9.53
CA HIS A 101 6.79 5.55 -9.19
C HIS A 101 6.42 4.10 -9.50
N ILE A 102 5.26 3.63 -9.04
CA ILE A 102 4.78 2.26 -9.27
C ILE A 102 4.65 1.96 -10.76
N ILE A 103 4.01 2.85 -11.53
CA ILE A 103 3.88 2.71 -12.98
C ILE A 103 5.26 2.62 -13.62
N THR A 104 6.20 3.48 -13.22
CA THR A 104 7.58 3.45 -13.72
C THR A 104 8.26 2.10 -13.44
N TRP A 105 8.03 1.50 -12.27
CA TRP A 105 8.59 0.19 -11.92
C TRP A 105 7.99 -0.94 -12.76
N PHE A 106 6.70 -0.89 -13.06
CA PHE A 106 6.06 -1.85 -13.94
C PHE A 106 6.38 -1.64 -15.42
N GLU A 107 6.82 -0.46 -15.85
CA GLU A 107 7.07 -0.16 -17.27
C GLU A 107 8.55 -0.28 -17.67
N HIS A 108 9.47 -0.31 -16.71
CA HIS A 108 10.91 -0.29 -17.00
C HIS A 108 11.70 -1.32 -16.19
N TYR A 109 12.82 -1.77 -16.76
CA TYR A 109 13.70 -2.76 -16.13
C TYR A 109 14.48 -2.14 -14.95
N PRO A 110 14.55 -2.77 -13.77
CA PRO A 110 15.11 -2.13 -12.58
C PRO A 110 16.65 -2.26 -12.45
N PHE A 111 17.30 -3.17 -13.18
CA PHE A 111 18.74 -3.44 -13.06
C PHE A 111 19.58 -2.80 -14.17
N ASP A 112 19.19 -1.60 -14.61
CA ASP A 112 19.91 -0.78 -15.58
C ASP A 112 19.98 0.67 -15.08
N LYS A 113 21.18 1.22 -14.95
CA LYS A 113 21.40 2.59 -14.42
C LYS A 113 20.71 3.67 -15.25
N GLU A 114 20.57 3.44 -16.55
CA GLU A 114 19.94 4.40 -17.47
C GLU A 114 18.40 4.31 -17.43
N SER A 115 17.87 3.20 -16.91
CA SER A 115 16.44 2.97 -16.77
C SER A 115 15.77 3.98 -15.84
N LYS A 116 14.53 4.32 -16.16
CA LYS A 116 13.68 5.15 -15.29
C LYS A 116 13.31 4.40 -14.00
N ALA A 117 13.10 3.07 -14.06
CA ALA A 117 12.78 2.28 -12.87
C ALA A 117 13.92 2.32 -11.86
N TYR A 118 15.16 2.15 -12.31
CA TYR A 118 16.34 2.22 -11.43
C TYR A 118 16.42 3.57 -10.70
N ARG A 119 16.36 4.68 -11.44
CA ARG A 119 16.40 6.04 -10.86
C ARG A 119 15.24 6.29 -9.89
N SER A 120 14.05 5.82 -10.25
CA SER A 120 12.85 5.90 -9.42
C SER A 120 13.01 5.12 -8.10
N LEU A 121 13.46 3.85 -8.17
CA LEU A 121 13.70 2.99 -7.01
C LEU A 121 14.77 3.57 -6.08
N LEU A 122 15.88 4.06 -6.65
CA LEU A 122 16.94 4.72 -5.89
C LEU A 122 16.41 5.96 -5.15
N THR A 123 15.57 6.76 -5.82
CA THR A 123 14.95 7.94 -5.22
C THR A 123 14.07 7.55 -4.02
N VAL A 124 13.18 6.56 -4.18
CA VAL A 124 12.28 6.11 -3.09
C VAL A 124 13.06 5.48 -1.94
N ARG A 125 14.09 4.68 -2.24
CA ARG A 125 15.01 4.14 -1.23
C ARG A 125 15.67 5.26 -0.41
N GLN A 126 16.18 6.30 -1.07
CA GLN A 126 16.74 7.47 -0.39
C GLN A 126 15.71 8.20 0.46
N MET A 127 14.46 8.34 0.00
CA MET A 127 13.38 8.92 0.78
C MET A 127 13.12 8.13 2.07
N HIS A 128 13.05 6.79 2.01
CA HIS A 128 12.91 5.94 3.19
C HIS A 128 14.09 6.11 4.16
N GLY A 129 15.32 6.12 3.65
CA GLY A 129 16.52 6.36 4.47
C GLY A 129 16.55 7.75 5.12
N GLN A 130 16.05 8.79 4.44
CA GLN A 130 15.91 10.14 5.02
C GLN A 130 14.90 10.16 6.17
N VAL A 131 13.74 9.53 5.99
CA VAL A 131 12.71 9.43 7.05
C VAL A 131 13.25 8.60 8.23
N SER A 132 13.92 7.48 7.96
CA SER A 132 14.58 6.66 8.97
C SER A 132 15.55 7.50 9.81
N ARG A 133 16.50 8.22 9.17
CA ARG A 133 17.45 9.07 9.89
C ARG A 133 16.78 10.20 10.67
N LYS A 134 15.69 10.77 10.15
CA LYS A 134 14.96 11.85 10.84
C LYS A 134 14.32 11.32 12.12
N LEU A 135 13.61 10.20 12.06
CA LEU A 135 12.88 9.66 13.20
C LEU A 135 13.81 9.05 14.25
N ASN A 136 14.83 8.31 13.83
CA ASN A 136 15.81 7.73 14.76
C ASN A 136 16.64 8.77 15.53
N LYS A 137 16.76 10.00 15.03
CA LYS A 137 17.39 11.10 15.79
C LYS A 137 16.50 11.63 16.94
N LEU A 138 15.20 11.38 16.86
CA LEU A 138 14.21 11.86 17.81
C LEU A 138 13.80 10.77 18.81
N SER A 139 14.12 9.50 18.52
CA SER A 139 13.83 8.37 19.39
C SER A 139 14.92 8.11 20.42
N SER A 140 14.50 7.48 21.51
CA SER A 140 15.41 6.94 22.53
C SER A 140 16.23 5.77 21.98
N SER A 141 17.41 5.52 22.54
CA SER A 141 18.27 4.39 22.14
C SER A 141 17.69 3.02 22.51
N THR A 142 16.62 2.97 23.31
CA THR A 142 15.92 1.76 23.75
C THR A 142 14.78 1.36 22.83
N GLU A 143 14.35 2.25 21.92
CA GLU A 143 13.29 1.98 20.96
C GLU A 143 13.80 1.23 19.72
N PRO A 144 12.95 0.39 19.09
CA PRO A 144 13.27 -0.20 17.79
C PRO A 144 13.58 0.88 16.74
N CYS A 145 14.51 0.57 15.84
CA CYS A 145 14.89 1.49 14.76
C CYS A 145 13.66 1.87 13.90
N TRP A 146 13.43 3.16 13.70
CA TRP A 146 12.40 3.65 12.79
C TRP A 146 12.74 3.31 11.35
N MET A 147 11.71 2.91 10.59
CA MET A 147 11.87 2.38 9.23
C MET A 147 12.92 1.25 9.22
N ASN A 148 12.74 0.24 10.06
CA ASN A 148 13.54 -0.97 10.04
C ASN A 148 13.07 -1.94 8.94
N GLN A 149 13.77 -3.06 8.77
CA GLN A 149 13.42 -4.10 7.79
C GLN A 149 12.03 -4.71 8.03
N HIS A 150 11.60 -4.87 9.29
CA HIS A 150 10.24 -5.35 9.61
C HIS A 150 9.16 -4.41 9.07
N ARG A 151 9.37 -3.10 9.19
CA ARG A 151 8.44 -2.08 8.65
C ARG A 151 8.50 -2.00 7.14
N MET A 152 9.66 -2.19 6.53
CA MET A 152 9.75 -2.30 5.07
C MET A 152 9.01 -3.55 4.54
N HIS A 153 9.06 -4.66 5.28
CA HIS A 153 8.26 -5.87 5.03
C HIS A 153 6.75 -5.59 5.13
N ASN A 154 6.30 -4.93 6.21
CA ASN A 154 4.90 -4.53 6.35
C ASN A 154 4.46 -3.48 5.33
N GLY A 155 5.37 -2.58 4.92
CA GLY A 155 5.14 -1.65 3.83
C GLY A 155 4.90 -2.34 2.49
N GLN A 156 5.54 -3.49 2.20
CA GLN A 156 5.21 -4.29 1.02
C GLN A 156 3.78 -4.86 1.10
N PHE A 157 3.31 -5.25 2.28
CA PHE A 157 1.95 -5.80 2.46
C PHE A 157 0.88 -4.83 1.93
N ALA A 158 1.07 -3.52 2.10
CA ALA A 158 0.14 -2.50 1.59
C ALA A 158 -0.11 -2.59 0.07
N PHE A 159 0.83 -3.16 -0.70
CA PHE A 159 0.70 -3.31 -2.14
C PHE A 159 0.27 -4.72 -2.54
N ILE A 160 0.82 -5.75 -1.91
CA ILE A 160 0.63 -7.14 -2.38
C ILE A 160 -0.22 -8.02 -1.45
N GLY A 161 -0.38 -7.63 -0.20
CA GLY A 161 -1.04 -8.42 0.84
C GLY A 161 -2.49 -8.70 0.52
N LEU A 162 -3.30 -7.65 0.31
CA LEU A 162 -4.72 -7.81 -0.03
C LEU A 162 -4.94 -8.56 -1.35
N PHE A 163 -4.06 -8.36 -2.33
CA PHE A 163 -4.08 -9.13 -3.58
C PHE A 163 -3.87 -10.62 -3.34
N ALA A 164 -2.94 -10.99 -2.44
CA ALA A 164 -2.64 -12.38 -2.12
C ALA A 164 -3.85 -13.10 -1.49
N ILE A 165 -4.55 -12.42 -0.56
CA ILE A 165 -5.62 -13.01 0.25
C ILE A 165 -7.01 -12.89 -0.41
N PHE A 166 -7.28 -11.82 -1.15
CA PHE A 166 -8.59 -11.54 -1.76
C PHE A 166 -8.54 -11.26 -3.27
N PRO A 167 -7.81 -12.06 -4.08
CA PRO A 167 -7.60 -11.74 -5.50
C PRO A 167 -8.92 -11.64 -6.27
N LYS A 168 -9.86 -12.56 -6.02
CA LYS A 168 -11.16 -12.61 -6.71
C LYS A 168 -12.04 -11.41 -6.39
N GLN A 169 -12.09 -11.04 -5.12
CA GLN A 169 -12.87 -9.91 -4.62
C GLN A 169 -12.30 -8.58 -5.13
N LEU A 170 -10.99 -8.51 -5.33
CA LEU A 170 -10.32 -7.35 -5.93
C LEU A 170 -10.36 -7.37 -7.46
N GLY A 171 -11.04 -8.33 -8.09
CA GLY A 171 -11.26 -8.37 -9.53
C GLY A 171 -10.21 -9.13 -10.34
N PHE A 172 -9.28 -9.85 -9.70
CA PHE A 172 -8.25 -10.66 -10.37
C PHE A 172 -8.74 -12.08 -10.71
N ASN A 173 -10.01 -12.22 -11.10
CA ASN A 173 -10.67 -13.51 -11.33
C ASN A 173 -10.06 -14.32 -12.50
N LEU A 174 -9.35 -13.65 -13.39
CA LEU A 174 -8.79 -14.21 -14.62
C LEU A 174 -7.30 -14.60 -14.49
N LEU A 175 -6.64 -14.25 -13.39
CA LEU A 175 -5.22 -14.54 -13.22
C LEU A 175 -5.03 -16.03 -12.89
N THR A 176 -4.13 -16.67 -13.62
CA THR A 176 -3.70 -18.04 -13.33
C THR A 176 -2.76 -18.08 -12.13
N GLN A 177 -2.49 -19.27 -11.58
CA GLN A 177 -1.48 -19.43 -10.51
C GLN A 177 -0.09 -18.95 -10.94
N GLN A 178 0.26 -19.13 -12.22
CA GLN A 178 1.50 -18.60 -12.77
C GLN A 178 1.47 -17.07 -12.85
N ASP A 179 0.35 -16.47 -13.26
CA ASP A 179 0.23 -15.01 -13.27
C ASP A 179 0.39 -14.42 -11.87
N VAL A 180 -0.20 -15.04 -10.85
CA VAL A 180 -0.02 -14.67 -9.44
C VAL A 180 1.45 -14.82 -9.02
N HIS A 181 2.13 -15.90 -9.42
CA HIS A 181 3.56 -16.08 -9.18
C HIS A 181 4.38 -14.93 -9.76
N CYS A 182 4.11 -14.54 -11.00
CA CYS A 182 4.81 -13.44 -11.66
C CYS A 182 4.62 -12.12 -10.91
N VAL A 183 3.42 -11.83 -10.40
CA VAL A 183 3.14 -10.62 -9.60
C VAL A 183 3.90 -10.67 -8.27
N PHE A 184 3.95 -11.81 -7.58
CA PHE A 184 4.78 -11.97 -6.38
C PHE A 184 6.27 -11.80 -6.70
N HIS A 185 6.74 -12.38 -7.80
CA HIS A 185 8.12 -12.23 -8.26
C HIS A 185 8.48 -10.77 -8.53
N PHE A 186 7.56 -10.01 -9.13
CA PHE A 186 7.72 -8.57 -9.33
C PHE A 186 7.89 -7.84 -8.00
N TRP A 187 7.00 -8.04 -7.03
CA TRP A 187 7.09 -7.35 -5.74
C TRP A 187 8.28 -7.81 -4.88
N ARG A 188 8.72 -9.07 -5.00
CA ARG A 188 9.99 -9.55 -4.44
C ARG A 188 11.17 -8.74 -5.01
N THR A 189 11.20 -8.57 -6.33
CA THR A 189 12.22 -7.78 -7.04
C THR A 189 12.20 -6.31 -6.60
N ILE A 190 11.03 -5.69 -6.57
CA ILE A 190 10.89 -4.29 -6.12
C ILE A 190 11.33 -4.13 -4.67
N GLY A 191 10.96 -5.06 -3.79
CA GLY A 191 11.41 -5.07 -2.40
C GLY A 191 12.93 -5.11 -2.25
N HIS A 192 13.58 -6.01 -2.99
CA HIS A 192 15.04 -6.09 -3.05
C HIS A 192 15.67 -4.77 -3.51
N CYS A 193 15.18 -4.19 -4.61
CA CYS A 193 15.68 -2.91 -5.12
C CYS A 193 15.48 -1.75 -4.11
N LEU A 194 14.41 -1.77 -3.33
CA LEU A 194 14.14 -0.80 -2.25
C LEU A 194 14.99 -1.02 -0.99
N GLY A 195 15.82 -2.07 -0.94
CA GLY A 195 16.74 -2.34 0.16
C GLY A 195 16.24 -3.33 1.20
N ILE A 196 15.19 -4.11 0.87
CA ILE A 196 14.69 -5.15 1.75
C ILE A 196 15.58 -6.39 1.62
N ASP A 197 16.14 -6.84 2.75
CA ASP A 197 16.91 -8.09 2.80
C ASP A 197 16.03 -9.25 2.31
N ASP A 198 16.59 -10.11 1.48
CA ASP A 198 15.85 -11.24 0.90
C ASP A 198 15.28 -12.19 1.97
N THR A 199 15.92 -12.27 3.15
CA THR A 199 15.45 -13.02 4.32
C THR A 199 14.13 -12.46 4.86
N PHE A 200 13.99 -11.13 4.83
CA PHE A 200 12.83 -10.39 5.35
C PHE A 200 11.82 -10.04 4.25
N ASN A 201 12.11 -10.30 2.97
CA ASN A 201 11.24 -9.93 1.87
C ASN A 201 9.91 -10.72 1.90
N LEU A 202 8.78 -10.00 1.96
CA LEU A 202 7.44 -10.59 2.07
C LEU A 202 7.15 -11.59 0.95
N CYS A 203 7.57 -11.26 -0.28
CA CYS A 203 7.34 -12.07 -1.46
C CYS A 203 8.44 -13.12 -1.72
N ALA A 204 9.28 -13.44 -0.73
CA ALA A 204 10.21 -14.57 -0.81
C ALA A 204 9.50 -15.89 -0.43
N GLY A 205 9.78 -16.95 -1.20
CA GLY A 205 9.21 -18.28 -1.03
C GLY A 205 8.28 -18.68 -2.18
N SER A 206 7.51 -19.75 -1.96
CA SER A 206 6.48 -20.20 -2.90
C SER A 206 5.17 -19.40 -2.76
N ASN A 207 4.30 -19.45 -3.79
CA ASN A 207 3.01 -18.72 -3.76
C ASN A 207 2.19 -19.05 -2.51
N VAL A 208 2.14 -20.33 -2.13
CA VAL A 208 1.35 -20.80 -0.98
C VAL A 208 1.90 -20.23 0.33
N GLU A 209 3.23 -20.11 0.45
CA GLU A 209 3.88 -19.52 1.62
C GLU A 209 3.68 -18.02 1.71
N ILE A 210 3.69 -17.31 0.58
CA ILE A 210 3.44 -15.87 0.52
C ILE A 210 2.00 -15.56 0.89
N VAL A 211 1.04 -16.32 0.36
CA VAL A 211 -0.39 -16.19 0.70
C VAL A 211 -0.62 -16.45 2.18
N GLU A 212 -0.06 -17.54 2.73
CA GLU A 212 -0.15 -17.85 4.16
C GLU A 212 0.49 -16.76 5.04
N MET A 213 1.64 -16.22 4.63
CA MET A 213 2.29 -15.10 5.34
C MET A 213 1.36 -13.88 5.38
N CYS A 214 0.74 -13.54 4.24
CA CYS A 214 -0.19 -12.43 4.16
C CYS A 214 -1.46 -12.67 5.00
N GLU A 215 -1.99 -13.90 5.04
CA GLU A 215 -3.13 -14.25 5.91
C GLU A 215 -2.80 -14.07 7.39
N GLN A 216 -1.62 -14.55 7.83
CA GLN A 216 -1.20 -14.40 9.23
C GLN A 216 -0.97 -12.93 9.59
N ILE A 217 -0.26 -12.18 8.76
CA ILE A 217 -0.06 -10.73 8.93
C ILE A 217 -1.42 -10.01 9.00
N PHE A 218 -2.33 -10.29 8.06
CA PHE A 218 -3.66 -9.70 8.05
C PHE A 218 -4.42 -9.97 9.35
N ARG A 219 -4.47 -11.23 9.79
CA ARG A 219 -5.27 -11.65 10.95
C ARG A 219 -4.67 -11.25 12.29
N GLU A 220 -3.36 -11.33 12.43
CA GLU A 220 -2.68 -11.20 13.71
C GLU A 220 -2.07 -9.82 13.94
N GLU A 221 -1.85 -9.02 12.87
CA GLU A 221 -1.26 -7.69 12.98
C GLU A 221 -2.22 -6.60 12.51
N TRP A 222 -2.83 -6.73 11.33
CA TRP A 222 -3.68 -5.66 10.79
C TRP A 222 -5.09 -5.63 11.36
N LEU A 223 -5.80 -6.76 11.42
CA LEU A 223 -7.16 -6.81 11.96
C LEU A 223 -7.25 -6.27 13.40
N PRO A 224 -6.31 -6.59 14.32
CA PRO A 224 -6.31 -6.01 15.65
C PRO A 224 -6.22 -4.48 15.63
N THR A 225 -5.38 -3.88 14.76
CA THR A 225 -5.24 -2.41 14.69
C THR A 225 -6.53 -1.69 14.28
N LEU A 226 -7.41 -2.37 13.55
CA LEU A 226 -8.75 -1.84 13.23
C LEU A 226 -9.70 -1.90 14.43
N MET A 227 -9.53 -2.88 15.32
CA MET A 227 -10.38 -3.08 16.51
C MET A 227 -9.85 -2.36 17.75
N MET A 228 -8.58 -1.97 17.72
CA MET A 228 -7.90 -1.40 18.88
C MET A 228 -8.55 -0.09 19.30
N LYS A 229 -8.82 0.01 20.60
CA LYS A 229 -8.95 1.29 21.29
C LYS A 229 -7.54 1.72 21.68
N SER A 230 -6.97 2.67 20.95
CA SER A 230 -5.74 3.35 21.34
C SER A 230 -6.00 4.12 22.63
N ASN A 231 -5.00 4.18 23.51
CA ASN A 231 -5.05 5.04 24.71
C ASN A 231 -5.13 6.52 24.32
N ASP A 232 -4.66 6.88 23.12
CA ASP A 232 -4.81 8.20 22.53
C ASP A 232 -5.79 8.14 21.34
N GLU A 233 -6.99 8.70 21.56
CA GLU A 233 -8.06 8.82 20.58
C GLU A 233 -7.63 9.59 19.32
N SER A 234 -6.68 10.53 19.44
CA SER A 234 -6.22 11.35 18.33
C SER A 234 -5.54 10.54 17.22
N ILE A 235 -4.89 9.42 17.58
CA ILE A 235 -4.23 8.50 16.63
C ILE A 235 -5.28 7.81 15.77
N ILE A 236 -6.34 7.27 16.39
CA ILE A 236 -7.42 6.57 15.68
C ILE A 236 -8.16 7.55 14.78
N VAL A 237 -8.48 8.74 15.29
CA VAL A 237 -9.13 9.79 14.51
C VAL A 237 -8.26 10.17 13.30
N THR A 238 -6.95 10.32 13.49
CA THR A 238 -6.03 10.67 12.40
C THR A 238 -5.90 9.55 11.38
N ALA A 239 -5.77 8.29 11.82
CA ALA A 239 -5.76 7.12 10.95
C ALA A 239 -7.02 7.05 10.08
N ARG A 240 -8.19 7.25 10.70
CA ARG A 240 -9.48 7.28 10.01
C ARG A 240 -9.56 8.43 9.00
N ARG A 241 -9.14 9.64 9.39
CA ARG A 241 -9.09 10.80 8.49
C ARG A 241 -8.13 10.58 7.32
N MET A 242 -6.96 9.98 7.54
CA MET A 242 -6.02 9.63 6.47
C MET A 242 -6.59 8.58 5.52
N SER A 243 -7.24 7.55 6.07
CA SER A 243 -7.95 6.53 5.29
C SER A 243 -9.06 7.15 4.44
N GLN A 244 -9.86 8.05 4.99
CA GLN A 244 -10.87 8.75 4.22
C GLN A 244 -10.27 9.67 3.15
N ALA A 245 -9.22 10.40 3.52
CA ALA A 245 -8.62 11.42 2.69
C ALA A 245 -7.87 10.86 1.47
N ILE A 246 -7.30 9.64 1.53
CA ILE A 246 -6.72 9.02 0.33
C ILE A 246 -7.80 8.81 -0.75
N PHE A 247 -9.00 8.32 -0.39
CA PHE A 247 -10.09 8.15 -1.35
C PHE A 247 -10.66 9.50 -1.81
N GLN A 248 -10.77 10.50 -0.93
CA GLN A 248 -11.19 11.85 -1.32
C GLN A 248 -10.22 12.49 -2.32
N SER A 249 -8.91 12.33 -2.07
CA SER A 249 -7.85 12.88 -2.91
C SER A 249 -7.87 12.24 -4.30
N LEU A 250 -7.91 10.92 -4.38
CA LEU A 250 -7.89 10.18 -5.64
C LEU A 250 -9.26 10.14 -6.33
N GLY A 251 -10.36 10.38 -5.61
CA GLY A 251 -11.71 10.48 -6.18
C GLY A 251 -11.90 11.67 -7.11
N GLN A 252 -11.12 12.75 -6.94
CA GLN A 252 -11.09 13.84 -7.91
C GLN A 252 -10.43 13.42 -9.22
N LEU A 253 -9.41 12.55 -9.14
CA LEU A 253 -8.75 11.98 -10.31
C LEU A 253 -9.64 10.95 -10.99
N GLU A 254 -10.16 9.98 -10.24
CA GLU A 254 -11.00 8.89 -10.73
C GLU A 254 -12.37 8.95 -10.06
N PRO A 255 -13.42 9.44 -10.75
CA PRO A 255 -14.76 9.58 -10.17
C PRO A 255 -15.37 8.29 -9.62
N PHE A 256 -14.89 7.12 -10.07
CA PHE A 256 -15.30 5.83 -9.50
C PHE A 256 -14.70 5.58 -8.10
N ILE A 257 -13.63 6.26 -7.71
CA ILE A 257 -13.06 6.18 -6.36
C ILE A 257 -13.87 7.08 -5.42
N ASN A 258 -14.73 6.49 -4.61
CA ASN A 258 -15.49 7.18 -3.58
C ASN A 258 -15.35 6.44 -2.24
N TYR A 259 -15.00 7.15 -1.17
CA TYR A 259 -14.75 6.54 0.14
C TYR A 259 -15.89 5.63 0.61
N ASN A 260 -17.12 6.15 0.71
CA ASN A 260 -18.25 5.39 1.25
C ASN A 260 -18.56 4.16 0.38
N VAL A 261 -18.53 4.31 -0.94
CA VAL A 261 -18.78 3.20 -1.88
C VAL A 261 -17.69 2.13 -1.77
N MET A 262 -16.43 2.55 -1.80
CA MET A 262 -15.28 1.65 -1.76
C MET A 262 -15.16 0.96 -0.42
N MET A 263 -15.27 1.69 0.69
CA MET A 263 -15.23 1.07 2.01
C MET A 263 -16.45 0.18 2.29
N ARG A 264 -17.66 0.54 1.83
CA ARG A 264 -18.82 -0.37 1.95
C ARG A 264 -18.62 -1.68 1.19
N TYR A 265 -17.86 -1.65 0.09
CA TYR A 265 -17.46 -2.85 -0.64
C TYR A 265 -16.33 -3.61 0.07
N GLY A 266 -15.21 -2.94 0.37
CA GLY A 266 -13.99 -3.52 0.91
C GLY A 266 -14.09 -3.99 2.36
N CYS A 267 -14.85 -3.30 3.21
CA CYS A 267 -15.07 -3.73 4.61
C CYS A 267 -15.72 -5.11 4.69
N ARG A 268 -16.43 -5.57 3.65
CA ARG A 268 -16.97 -6.94 3.61
C ARG A 268 -15.87 -8.00 3.61
N PHE A 269 -14.67 -7.68 3.14
CA PHE A 269 -13.53 -8.60 3.17
C PHE A 269 -13.10 -8.82 4.62
N VAL A 270 -12.96 -7.72 5.36
CA VAL A 270 -12.63 -7.70 6.79
C VAL A 270 -13.74 -8.33 7.63
N TRP A 271 -14.99 -7.90 7.47
CA TRP A 271 -16.13 -8.39 8.25
C TRP A 271 -16.46 -9.86 8.02
N SER A 272 -16.09 -10.42 6.87
CA SER A 272 -16.20 -11.87 6.67
C SER A 272 -15.28 -12.68 7.61
N THR A 273 -14.32 -12.00 8.24
CA THR A 273 -13.31 -12.60 9.12
C THR A 273 -13.41 -12.14 10.58
N THR A 274 -14.28 -11.17 10.90
CA THR A 274 -14.43 -10.60 12.26
C THR A 274 -15.89 -10.69 12.74
N LEU A 275 -16.07 -10.89 14.06
CA LEU A 275 -17.41 -10.97 14.69
C LEU A 275 -18.08 -9.60 14.87
N ALA A 276 -17.29 -8.53 14.91
CA ALA A 276 -17.76 -7.15 15.06
C ALA A 276 -17.31 -6.29 13.86
N PRO A 277 -18.06 -5.23 13.51
CA PRO A 277 -17.70 -4.36 12.41
C PRO A 277 -16.43 -3.56 12.72
N ALA A 278 -15.44 -3.68 11.84
CA ALA A 278 -14.14 -3.03 11.96
C ALA A 278 -14.12 -1.51 11.79
N ILE A 279 -15.13 -0.99 11.09
CA ILE A 279 -15.34 0.42 10.83
C ILE A 279 -16.83 0.64 11.11
N ASP A 280 -17.16 1.77 11.73
CA ASP A 280 -18.55 2.12 12.02
C ASP A 280 -19.38 2.12 10.73
N GLU A 281 -20.55 1.50 10.77
CA GLU A 281 -21.45 1.47 9.62
C GLU A 281 -21.91 2.88 9.22
N ASP A 282 -22.02 3.78 10.19
CA ASP A 282 -22.41 5.17 9.96
C ASP A 282 -21.33 5.95 9.18
N ASP A 283 -20.06 5.63 9.39
CA ASP A 283 -18.92 6.26 8.70
C ASP A 283 -18.89 5.91 7.19
N ILE A 284 -19.42 4.75 6.81
CA ILE A 284 -19.40 4.25 5.42
C ILE A 284 -20.80 4.23 4.78
N GLN A 285 -21.77 4.90 5.40
CA GLN A 285 -23.15 4.92 4.94
C GLN A 285 -23.28 5.56 3.54
N LEU A 286 -24.10 4.96 2.67
CA LEU A 286 -24.41 5.51 1.35
C LEU A 286 -25.49 6.59 1.47
N LYS A 287 -25.03 7.84 1.68
CA LYS A 287 -25.87 8.99 2.07
C LYS A 287 -26.92 9.40 1.02
N ASN A 288 -26.66 9.20 -0.26
CA ASN A 288 -27.55 9.68 -1.34
C ASN A 288 -27.82 8.61 -2.42
N TYR A 289 -28.87 8.83 -3.23
CA TYR A 289 -29.27 7.88 -4.28
C TYR A 289 -28.13 7.58 -5.26
N LEU A 290 -27.37 8.60 -5.67
CA LEU A 290 -26.23 8.44 -6.57
C LEU A 290 -25.16 7.50 -6.00
N SER A 291 -24.83 7.60 -4.71
CA SER A 291 -23.89 6.70 -4.04
C SER A 291 -24.41 5.26 -3.97
N LYS A 292 -25.73 5.06 -3.84
CA LYS A 292 -26.36 3.72 -3.88
C LYS A 292 -26.30 3.11 -5.28
N VAL A 293 -26.58 3.90 -6.32
CA VAL A 293 -26.44 3.48 -7.73
C VAL A 293 -24.98 3.14 -8.03
N HIS A 294 -24.05 4.00 -7.63
CA HIS A 294 -22.61 3.79 -7.82
C HIS A 294 -22.14 2.51 -7.11
N TYR A 295 -22.60 2.26 -5.89
CA TYR A 295 -22.31 1.02 -5.19
C TYR A 295 -22.89 -0.21 -5.90
N GLY A 296 -24.14 -0.14 -6.37
CA GLY A 296 -24.75 -1.19 -7.18
C GLY A 296 -23.94 -1.50 -8.44
N PHE A 297 -23.51 -0.46 -9.17
CA PHE A 297 -22.63 -0.58 -10.32
C PHE A 297 -21.28 -1.20 -9.95
N THR A 298 -20.66 -0.77 -8.85
CA THR A 298 -19.38 -1.31 -8.36
C THR A 298 -19.50 -2.81 -8.09
N VAL A 299 -20.53 -3.24 -7.35
CA VAL A 299 -20.79 -4.65 -7.07
C VAL A 299 -21.02 -5.43 -8.36
N PHE A 300 -21.81 -4.89 -9.29
CA PHE A 300 -22.07 -5.51 -10.59
C PHE A 300 -20.79 -5.66 -11.42
N ALA A 301 -19.99 -4.60 -11.52
CA ALA A 301 -18.73 -4.58 -12.26
C ALA A 301 -17.74 -5.61 -11.73
N TYR A 302 -17.55 -5.67 -10.40
CA TYR A 302 -16.68 -6.67 -9.79
C TYR A 302 -17.19 -8.10 -9.92
N ARG A 303 -18.52 -8.34 -9.86
CA ARG A 303 -19.07 -9.70 -9.97
C ARG A 303 -19.13 -10.22 -11.40
N HIS A 304 -19.42 -9.36 -12.36
CA HIS A 304 -19.73 -9.74 -13.74
C HIS A 304 -18.71 -9.21 -14.75
N CYS A 305 -18.38 -7.92 -14.72
CA CYS A 305 -17.49 -7.32 -15.72
C CYS A 305 -16.02 -7.72 -15.54
N SER A 306 -15.55 -7.91 -14.30
CA SER A 306 -14.17 -8.35 -14.00
C SER A 306 -13.82 -9.75 -14.54
N ARG A 307 -14.80 -10.49 -15.05
CA ARG A 307 -14.60 -11.77 -15.75
C ARG A 307 -14.16 -11.58 -17.20
N TYR A 308 -14.05 -10.35 -17.67
CA TYR A 308 -13.66 -10.04 -19.04
C TYR A 308 -12.40 -9.18 -19.08
N LYS A 309 -11.39 -9.65 -19.82
CA LYS A 309 -10.10 -8.96 -19.96
C LYS A 309 -10.26 -7.53 -20.53
N TRP A 310 -11.20 -7.33 -21.45
CA TRP A 310 -11.45 -6.02 -22.06
C TRP A 310 -11.92 -4.97 -21.05
N PHE A 311 -12.65 -5.38 -19.99
CA PHE A 311 -13.12 -4.47 -18.95
C PHE A 311 -11.93 -3.89 -18.17
N HIS A 312 -11.00 -4.75 -17.73
CA HIS A 312 -9.77 -4.33 -17.06
C HIS A 312 -8.92 -3.45 -17.96
N TRP A 313 -8.77 -3.85 -19.22
CA TRP A 313 -8.00 -3.07 -20.19
C TRP A 313 -8.59 -1.68 -20.40
N LEU A 314 -9.91 -1.57 -20.60
CA LEU A 314 -10.60 -0.29 -20.80
C LEU A 314 -10.49 0.60 -19.57
N ALA A 315 -10.74 0.05 -18.37
CA ALA A 315 -10.57 0.78 -17.12
C ALA A 315 -9.12 1.26 -16.94
N SER A 316 -8.14 0.48 -17.38
CA SER A 316 -6.72 0.85 -17.35
C SER A 316 -6.39 1.97 -18.34
N ARG A 317 -6.96 1.96 -19.56
CA ARG A 317 -6.82 3.07 -20.52
C ARG A 317 -7.43 4.36 -19.99
N TRP A 318 -8.60 4.26 -19.36
CA TRP A 318 -9.27 5.39 -18.72
C TRP A 318 -8.43 5.99 -17.60
N LEU A 319 -7.92 5.15 -16.68
CA LEU A 319 -7.04 5.61 -15.59
C LEU A 319 -5.79 6.30 -16.13
N GLU A 320 -5.15 5.78 -17.18
CA GLU A 320 -3.98 6.43 -17.79
C GLU A 320 -4.29 7.82 -18.34
N TYR A 321 -5.44 7.98 -19.01
CA TYR A 321 -5.90 9.29 -19.46
C TYR A 321 -6.09 10.26 -18.29
N ARG A 322 -6.72 9.80 -17.20
CA ARG A 322 -6.95 10.61 -15.99
C ARG A 322 -5.66 10.97 -15.28
N LEU A 323 -4.69 10.06 -15.19
CA LEU A 323 -3.36 10.33 -14.66
C LEU A 323 -2.60 11.37 -15.51
N LYS A 324 -2.71 11.28 -16.84
CA LYS A 324 -2.11 12.28 -17.73
C LYS A 324 -2.72 13.67 -17.53
N GLN A 325 -4.04 13.74 -17.36
CA GLN A 325 -4.72 15.00 -17.02
C GLN A 325 -4.30 15.53 -15.65
N ALA A 326 -4.25 14.67 -14.63
CA ALA A 326 -3.82 15.04 -13.28
C ALA A 326 -2.41 15.63 -13.28
N ARG A 327 -1.47 15.02 -14.03
CA ARG A 327 -0.12 15.57 -14.18
C ARG A 327 -0.09 16.91 -14.89
N GLN A 328 -0.84 17.05 -15.98
CA GLN A 328 -0.87 18.29 -16.76
C GLN A 328 -1.49 19.46 -15.98
N TYR A 329 -2.50 19.18 -15.16
CA TYR A 329 -3.29 20.18 -14.45
C TYR A 329 -3.14 20.05 -12.92
N ASP A 330 -1.98 19.61 -12.43
CA ASP A 330 -1.75 19.32 -11.00
C ASP A 330 -2.18 20.47 -10.09
N GLN A 331 -1.73 21.69 -10.39
CA GLN A 331 -2.10 22.89 -9.63
C GLN A 331 -3.61 23.20 -9.64
N HIS A 332 -4.33 22.79 -10.69
CA HIS A 332 -5.78 22.94 -10.72
C HIS A 332 -6.44 21.93 -9.77
N TYR A 333 -6.02 20.66 -9.80
CA TYR A 333 -6.52 19.64 -8.88
C TYR A 333 -6.25 20.00 -7.43
N VAL A 334 -5.03 20.47 -7.11
CA VAL A 334 -4.65 20.94 -5.78
C VAL A 334 -5.58 22.06 -5.31
N ARG A 335 -5.76 23.12 -6.11
CA ARG A 335 -6.65 24.23 -5.75
C ARG A 335 -8.11 23.80 -5.58
N CYS A 336 -8.60 22.88 -6.41
CA CYS A 336 -9.93 22.32 -6.27
C CYS A 336 -10.08 21.53 -4.96
N LEU A 337 -9.07 20.71 -4.62
CA LEU A 337 -9.06 19.94 -3.37
C LEU A 337 -8.97 20.83 -2.14
N GLU A 338 -8.16 21.89 -2.16
CA GLU A 338 -8.08 22.88 -1.08
C GLU A 338 -9.42 23.61 -0.87
N ARG A 339 -10.17 23.84 -1.96
CA ARG A 339 -11.51 24.45 -1.88
C ARG A 339 -12.56 23.48 -1.34
N ILE A 340 -12.52 22.22 -1.75
CA ILE A 340 -13.52 21.20 -1.36
C ILE A 340 -13.25 20.69 0.07
N TYR A 341 -11.97 20.55 0.42
CA TYR A 341 -11.50 20.01 1.70
C TYR A 341 -10.47 20.97 2.32
N PRO A 342 -10.92 22.10 2.89
CA PRO A 342 -10.02 23.13 3.44
C PRO A 342 -9.32 22.68 4.74
N ASP A 343 -9.91 21.73 5.45
CA ASP A 343 -9.44 21.32 6.77
C ASP A 343 -8.19 20.44 6.70
N HIS A 344 -7.34 20.56 7.72
CA HIS A 344 -6.21 19.66 7.90
C HIS A 344 -6.68 18.29 8.39
N ILE A 345 -5.99 17.26 7.91
CA ILE A 345 -6.19 15.87 8.36
C ILE A 345 -5.56 15.68 9.75
N VAL A 346 -4.42 16.32 9.96
CA VAL A 346 -3.59 16.20 11.17
C VAL A 346 -3.68 17.51 11.95
N ASP A 347 -4.16 17.42 13.19
CA ASP A 347 -4.11 18.53 14.15
C ASP A 347 -2.67 18.64 14.72
N GLY A 348 -2.19 19.86 14.94
CA GLY A 348 -0.78 20.15 15.27
C GLY A 348 -0.20 19.32 16.43
N ASP A 349 1.10 19.04 16.33
CA ASP A 349 1.96 18.28 17.27
C ASP A 349 1.69 16.78 17.48
N ILE A 350 0.77 16.18 16.71
CA ILE A 350 0.54 14.72 16.77
C ILE A 350 1.82 13.90 16.54
N VAL A 351 2.73 14.34 15.65
CA VAL A 351 3.98 13.61 15.43
C VAL A 351 4.89 13.66 16.67
N ALA A 352 4.93 14.78 17.38
CA ALA A 352 5.70 14.91 18.61
C ALA A 352 5.08 14.07 19.75
N LYS A 353 3.75 14.10 19.90
CA LYS A 353 3.00 13.25 20.85
C LYS A 353 3.17 11.76 20.56
N LEU A 354 3.16 11.40 19.28
CA LEU A 354 3.29 10.01 18.86
C LEU A 354 4.69 9.44 19.11
N LEU A 355 5.73 10.25 18.94
CA LEU A 355 7.09 9.83 19.31
C LEU A 355 7.21 9.55 20.81
N THR A 356 6.43 10.22 21.67
CA THR A 356 6.40 9.94 23.11
C THR A 356 5.53 8.73 23.49
N CYS A 357 4.46 8.42 22.75
CA CYS A 357 3.58 7.27 23.05
C CYS A 357 4.19 5.90 22.75
N PHE A 358 5.29 5.83 21.98
CA PHE A 358 6.04 4.59 21.73
C PHE A 358 7.18 4.38 22.74
N SER A 359 7.36 5.31 23.68
CA SER A 359 8.37 5.27 24.74
C SER A 359 7.88 4.61 26.04
N ASP A 360 6.58 4.33 26.15
CA ASP A 360 5.91 3.63 27.26
C ASP A 360 5.41 2.24 26.80
#